data_AF-A0A317ZEC2-F1
#
_entry.id   AF-A0A317ZEC2-F1
#
_cell.length_a   1.000
_cell.length_b   1.000
_cell.length_c   1.000
_cell.angle_alpha   90.00
_cell.angle_beta   90.00
_cell.angle_gamma   90.00
#
_symmetry.space_group_name_H-M   'P 1'
#
loop_
_entity.id
_entity.type
_entity.pdbx_description
1 polymer ?
#
loop_
_entity_poly.entity_id
_entity_poly.type
_entity_poly.pdbx_seq_one_letter_code
_entity_poly.pdbx_strand_id
1 'polypeptide(L)'
;MADSLDYWLERAQNTINSELIEDAKAAAELQRIVTLMYAEIAKELLAFYAKYATAEGLTIAEAKKIVDEFDVVAFQNKAKMLVKNKDFSKEANKQLKKYNTKMYVSREKLLKQNLDLLVTEASIKVENHIEKSLVKAIDREVERQSGILGTDINVTDKKIKAVVNSNFKGVTWSERLWDDMDLVRKEVERVATNVVNRGRHPNEYVADFKKKTGATTHDAKRLLVTESARVQTEAQKLSYLETLGEDGEYEFVAKRDEK
;
A
#
# COMPACT_ATOMS: atom_id res chain seq x y z
N MET A 1 24.66 24.65 33.33
CA MET A 1 24.62 23.34 32.63
C MET A 1 23.17 23.15 32.26
N ALA A 2 22.84 22.96 30.98
CA ALA A 2 21.49 22.52 30.64
C ALA A 2 21.20 21.26 31.47
N ASP A 3 20.02 21.19 32.08
CA ASP A 3 19.65 20.03 32.87
C ASP A 3 19.73 18.80 31.96
N SER A 4 20.26 17.68 32.46
CA SER A 4 20.47 16.49 31.63
C SER A 4 19.20 16.05 30.89
N LEU A 5 18.04 16.34 31.49
CA LEU A 5 16.71 16.16 30.91
C LEU A 5 16.45 17.03 29.68
N ASP A 6 16.76 18.33 29.74
CA ASP A 6 16.54 19.26 28.62
C ASP A 6 17.32 18.83 27.37
N TYR A 7 18.56 18.37 27.59
CA TYR A 7 19.40 17.82 26.51
C TYR A 7 18.76 16.60 25.84
N TRP A 8 18.27 15.64 26.62
CA TRP A 8 17.64 14.43 26.08
C TRP A 8 16.30 14.71 25.40
N LEU A 9 15.52 15.65 25.95
CA LEU A 9 14.26 16.11 25.34
C LEU A 9 14.50 16.80 24.00
N GLU A 10 15.48 17.70 23.91
CA GLU A 10 15.84 18.36 22.65
C GLU A 10 16.29 17.34 21.60
N ARG A 11 17.12 16.37 22.01
CA ARG A 11 17.57 15.29 21.12
C ARG A 11 16.41 14.43 20.62
N ALA A 12 15.50 14.02 21.52
CA ALA A 12 14.32 13.25 21.14
C ALA A 12 13.42 14.02 20.16
N GLN A 13 13.21 15.32 20.41
CA GLN A 13 12.43 16.18 19.52
C GLN A 13 13.07 16.32 18.13
N ASN A 14 14.39 16.45 18.06
CA ASN A 14 15.13 16.50 16.80
C ASN A 14 15.01 15.18 16.02
N THR A 15 15.08 14.02 16.70
CA THR A 15 14.85 12.72 16.07
C THR A 15 13.43 12.57 15.54
N ILE A 16 12.41 12.96 16.33
CA ILE A 16 11.01 12.94 15.87
C ILE A 16 10.86 13.80 14.61
N ASN A 17 11.45 14.99 14.58
CA ASN A 17 11.38 15.88 13.43
C ASN A 17 12.08 15.30 12.19
N SER A 18 13.21 14.60 12.34
CA SER A 18 13.88 13.94 11.21
C SER A 18 13.06 12.76 10.68
N GLU A 19 12.43 11.97 11.56
CA GLU A 19 11.61 10.83 11.15
C GLU A 19 10.33 11.29 10.44
N LEU A 20 9.72 12.39 10.87
CA LEU A 20 8.59 13.01 10.16
C LEU A 20 8.94 13.42 8.72
N ILE A 21 10.18 13.84 8.46
CA ILE A 21 10.66 14.15 7.10
C ILE A 21 10.78 12.88 6.25
N GLU A 22 11.29 11.79 6.82
CA GLU A 22 11.40 10.51 6.12
C GLU A 22 10.02 9.91 5.84
N ASP A 23 9.10 9.96 6.79
CA ASP A 23 7.71 9.56 6.61
C ASP A 23 7.00 10.40 5.53
N ALA A 24 7.25 11.71 5.49
CA ALA A 24 6.70 12.58 4.44
C ALA A 24 7.21 12.20 3.04
N LYS A 25 8.51 11.86 2.90
CA LYS A 25 9.09 11.36 1.63
C LYS A 25 8.44 10.04 1.22
N ALA A 26 8.30 9.11 2.16
CA ALA A 26 7.69 7.82 1.90
C ALA A 26 6.19 7.98 1.55
N ALA A 27 5.46 8.88 2.21
CA ALA A 27 4.07 9.20 1.91
C ALA A 27 3.87 9.85 0.53
N ALA A 28 4.84 10.63 0.05
CA ALA A 28 4.81 11.21 -1.29
C ALA A 28 4.91 10.12 -2.38
N GLU A 29 5.72 9.09 -2.16
CA GLU A 29 5.81 7.94 -3.07
C GLU A 29 4.52 7.10 -3.06
N LEU A 30 3.88 6.92 -1.90
CA LEU A 30 2.55 6.30 -1.82
C LEU A 30 1.52 7.05 -2.64
N GLN A 31 1.50 8.38 -2.52
CA GLN A 31 0.63 9.24 -3.33
C GLN A 31 0.89 9.05 -4.82
N ARG A 32 2.16 8.96 -5.23
CA ARG A 32 2.55 8.75 -6.63
C ARG A 32 2.01 7.43 -7.17
N ILE A 33 2.21 6.32 -6.43
CA ILE A 33 1.72 4.98 -6.82
C ILE A 33 0.19 4.99 -6.99
N VAL A 34 -0.55 5.55 -6.03
CA VAL A 34 -2.01 5.62 -6.09
C VAL A 34 -2.50 6.51 -7.24
N THR A 35 -1.81 7.62 -7.49
CA THR A 35 -2.16 8.53 -8.60
C THR A 35 -1.96 7.84 -9.96
N LEU A 36 -0.88 7.09 -10.12
CA LEU A 36 -0.63 6.30 -11.33
C LEU A 36 -1.66 5.18 -11.52
N MET A 37 -2.01 4.47 -10.44
CA MET A 37 -3.09 3.47 -10.48
C MET A 37 -4.39 4.06 -11.03
N TYR A 38 -4.80 5.24 -10.53
CA TYR A 38 -6.01 5.91 -11.02
C TYR A 38 -5.91 6.36 -12.47
N ALA A 39 -4.73 6.84 -12.90
CA ALA A 39 -4.50 7.20 -14.30
C ALA A 39 -4.59 5.97 -15.22
N GLU A 40 -4.03 4.83 -14.81
CA GLU A 40 -4.08 3.57 -15.56
C GLU A 40 -5.52 3.01 -15.63
N ILE A 41 -6.27 3.04 -14.54
CA ILE A 41 -7.69 2.64 -14.51
C ILE A 41 -8.51 3.51 -15.48
N ALA A 42 -8.34 4.83 -15.42
CA ALA A 42 -9.05 5.75 -16.30
C ALA A 42 -8.68 5.49 -17.77
N LYS A 43 -7.39 5.26 -18.05
CA LYS A 43 -6.90 4.93 -19.39
C LYS A 43 -7.53 3.65 -19.93
N GLU A 44 -7.57 2.57 -19.15
CA GLU A 44 -8.16 1.30 -19.56
C GLU A 44 -9.68 1.42 -19.81
N LEU A 45 -10.40 2.13 -18.94
CA LEU A 45 -11.83 2.40 -19.13
C LEU A 45 -12.10 3.22 -20.40
N LEU A 46 -11.31 4.27 -20.64
CA LEU A 46 -11.45 5.11 -21.84
C LEU A 46 -11.07 4.35 -23.12
N ALA A 47 -10.00 3.55 -23.08
CA ALA A 47 -9.59 2.72 -24.21
C ALA A 47 -10.67 1.69 -24.56
N PHE A 48 -11.24 1.03 -23.55
CA PHE A 48 -12.35 0.10 -23.74
C PHE A 48 -13.57 0.80 -24.33
N TYR A 49 -13.95 1.95 -23.77
CA TYR A 49 -15.08 2.72 -24.26
C TYR A 49 -14.86 3.16 -25.71
N ALA A 50 -13.70 3.71 -26.06
CA ALA A 50 -13.37 4.13 -27.41
C ALA A 50 -13.35 2.96 -28.42
N LYS A 51 -12.88 1.78 -28.02
CA LYS A 51 -12.80 0.59 -28.89
C LYS A 51 -14.19 0.03 -29.23
N TYR A 52 -15.16 0.15 -28.33
CA TYR A 52 -16.43 -0.59 -28.42
C TYR A 52 -17.70 0.27 -28.41
N ALA A 53 -17.62 1.57 -28.10
CA ALA A 53 -18.78 2.45 -28.16
C ALA A 53 -19.22 2.73 -29.61
N THR A 54 -20.53 2.81 -29.82
CA THR A 54 -21.14 3.31 -31.06
C THR A 54 -21.43 4.81 -30.95
N ALA A 55 -22.10 5.40 -31.95
CA ALA A 55 -22.58 6.78 -31.89
C ALA A 55 -23.52 7.05 -30.70
N GLU A 56 -24.24 6.02 -30.23
CA GLU A 56 -25.16 6.10 -29.08
C GLU A 56 -24.48 5.71 -27.75
N GLY A 57 -23.18 5.37 -27.77
CA GLY A 57 -22.43 4.88 -26.61
C GLY A 57 -22.21 3.37 -26.62
N LEU A 58 -21.77 2.83 -25.49
CA LEU A 58 -21.48 1.40 -25.37
C LEU A 58 -22.76 0.59 -25.10
N THR A 59 -23.03 -0.43 -25.92
CA THR A 59 -24.21 -1.30 -25.74
C THR A 59 -23.87 -2.55 -24.91
N ILE A 60 -24.87 -3.05 -24.16
CA ILE A 60 -24.73 -4.30 -23.39
C ILE A 60 -24.37 -5.48 -24.30
N ALA A 61 -24.95 -5.53 -25.50
CA ALA A 61 -24.67 -6.57 -26.48
C ALA A 61 -23.19 -6.57 -26.87
N GLU A 62 -22.60 -5.40 -27.12
CA GLU A 62 -21.19 -5.27 -27.49
C GLU A 62 -20.25 -5.70 -26.35
N ALA A 63 -20.59 -5.34 -25.12
CA ALA A 63 -19.78 -5.70 -23.95
C ALA A 63 -19.87 -7.19 -23.55
N LYS A 64 -20.98 -7.86 -23.88
CA LYS A 64 -21.15 -9.29 -23.64
C LYS A 64 -20.55 -10.19 -24.72
N LYS A 65 -20.12 -9.63 -25.86
CA LYS A 65 -19.40 -10.41 -26.88
C LYS A 65 -18.17 -11.08 -26.29
N ILE A 66 -17.85 -12.25 -26.86
CA ILE A 66 -16.61 -12.97 -26.57
C ILE A 66 -15.45 -12.06 -26.95
N VAL A 67 -14.44 -12.03 -26.09
CA VAL A 67 -13.24 -11.24 -26.31
C VAL A 67 -12.30 -11.92 -27.30
N ASP A 68 -11.52 -11.13 -28.03
CA ASP A 68 -10.54 -11.64 -28.98
C ASP A 68 -9.45 -12.45 -28.24
N GLU A 69 -8.98 -13.53 -28.85
CA GLU A 69 -7.89 -14.35 -28.31
C GLU A 69 -6.63 -13.53 -28.04
N PHE A 70 -6.32 -12.54 -28.87
CA PHE A 70 -5.20 -11.64 -28.68
C PHE A 70 -5.30 -10.85 -27.37
N ASP A 71 -6.49 -10.30 -27.08
CA ASP A 71 -6.76 -9.55 -25.85
C ASP A 71 -6.65 -10.47 -24.61
N VAL A 72 -7.07 -11.75 -24.72
CA VAL A 72 -6.87 -12.75 -23.65
C VAL A 72 -5.40 -13.03 -23.40
N VAL A 73 -4.63 -13.27 -24.46
CA VAL A 73 -3.19 -13.58 -24.36
C VAL A 73 -2.43 -12.39 -23.78
N ALA A 74 -2.76 -11.16 -24.18
CA ALA A 74 -2.18 -9.94 -23.62
C ALA A 74 -2.40 -9.85 -22.11
N PHE A 75 -3.63 -10.10 -21.64
CA PHE A 75 -3.93 -10.12 -20.21
C PHE A 75 -3.18 -11.24 -19.46
N GLN A 76 -3.17 -12.46 -20.01
CA GLN A 76 -2.46 -13.59 -19.40
C GLN A 76 -0.96 -13.30 -19.24
N ASN A 77 -0.34 -12.66 -20.25
CA ASN A 77 1.05 -12.25 -20.18
C ASN A 77 1.27 -11.20 -19.10
N LYS A 78 0.38 -10.20 -18.98
CA LYS A 78 0.44 -9.20 -17.91
C LYS A 78 0.35 -9.84 -16.53
N ALA A 79 -0.64 -10.70 -16.30
CA ALA A 79 -0.80 -11.42 -15.03
C ALA A 79 0.41 -12.32 -14.72
N LYS A 80 0.92 -13.04 -15.72
CA LYS A 80 2.11 -13.90 -15.58
C LYS A 80 3.37 -13.11 -15.22
N MET A 81 3.57 -11.95 -15.83
CA MET A 81 4.70 -11.07 -15.52
C MET A 81 4.64 -10.57 -14.08
N LEU A 82 3.45 -10.24 -13.59
CA LEU A 82 3.25 -9.83 -12.20
C LEU A 82 3.57 -10.97 -11.22
N VAL A 83 3.13 -12.21 -11.51
CA VAL A 83 3.34 -13.38 -10.65
C VAL A 83 4.76 -13.99 -10.75
N LYS A 84 5.55 -13.58 -11.75
CA LYS A 84 6.91 -14.10 -11.97
C LYS A 84 7.85 -13.83 -10.77
N ASN A 85 7.64 -12.71 -10.08
CA ASN A 85 8.37 -12.36 -8.86
C ASN A 85 7.62 -12.97 -7.68
N LYS A 86 8.17 -14.00 -7.04
CA LYS A 86 7.43 -14.86 -6.09
C LYS A 86 7.56 -14.47 -4.61
N ASP A 87 8.12 -13.31 -4.31
CA ASP A 87 8.28 -12.84 -2.92
C ASP A 87 7.20 -11.81 -2.60
N PHE A 88 6.00 -12.32 -2.32
CA PHE A 88 4.81 -11.51 -2.04
C PHE A 88 4.22 -11.87 -0.68
N SER A 89 3.54 -10.91 -0.07
CA SER A 89 2.72 -11.12 1.12
C SER A 89 1.67 -12.23 0.90
N LYS A 90 1.12 -12.74 2.00
CA LYS A 90 0.05 -13.74 1.96
C LYS A 90 -1.20 -13.17 1.26
N GLU A 91 -1.45 -11.90 1.48
CA GLU A 91 -2.57 -11.11 0.98
C GLU A 91 -2.43 -10.87 -0.52
N ALA A 92 -1.25 -10.43 -0.99
CA ALA A 92 -0.92 -10.31 -2.41
C ALA A 92 -1.09 -11.66 -3.12
N ASN A 93 -0.54 -12.73 -2.56
CA ASN A 93 -0.68 -14.08 -3.11
C ASN A 93 -2.13 -14.55 -3.19
N LYS A 94 -2.95 -14.24 -2.17
CA LYS A 94 -4.39 -14.53 -2.16
C LYS A 94 -5.10 -13.84 -3.33
N GLN A 95 -4.78 -12.57 -3.61
CA GLN A 95 -5.38 -11.84 -4.72
C GLN A 95 -4.91 -12.36 -6.08
N LEU A 96 -3.60 -12.61 -6.25
CA LEU A 96 -3.03 -13.05 -7.52
C LEU A 96 -3.50 -14.45 -7.96
N LYS A 97 -3.85 -15.33 -7.03
CA LYS A 97 -4.42 -16.66 -7.34
C LYS A 97 -5.69 -16.60 -8.20
N LYS A 98 -6.42 -15.49 -8.19
CA LYS A 98 -7.64 -15.29 -9.00
C LYS A 98 -7.38 -15.32 -10.51
N TYR A 99 -6.15 -15.09 -10.95
CA TYR A 99 -5.81 -14.92 -12.37
C TYR A 99 -5.27 -16.20 -13.05
N ASN A 100 -5.21 -17.34 -12.35
CA ASN A 100 -4.54 -18.56 -12.81
C ASN A 100 -5.42 -19.53 -13.64
N THR A 101 -6.53 -19.08 -14.23
CA THR A 101 -7.51 -19.95 -14.92
C THR A 101 -7.55 -19.74 -16.43
N LYS A 102 -7.73 -20.83 -17.23
CA LYS A 102 -8.01 -20.76 -18.68
C LYS A 102 -9.23 -19.88 -18.93
N MET A 103 -9.12 -18.88 -19.81
CA MET A 103 -10.15 -17.85 -19.98
C MET A 103 -10.88 -17.99 -21.32
N TYR A 104 -12.17 -18.35 -21.23
CA TYR A 104 -13.20 -17.91 -22.17
C TYR A 104 -14.07 -16.90 -21.42
N VAL A 105 -13.92 -15.62 -21.71
CA VAL A 105 -14.58 -14.54 -20.96
C VAL A 105 -15.20 -13.51 -21.91
N SER A 106 -16.26 -12.85 -21.45
CA SER A 106 -16.80 -11.69 -22.17
C SER A 106 -15.83 -10.51 -22.09
N ARG A 107 -15.97 -9.54 -23.00
CA ARG A 107 -15.20 -8.29 -22.96
C ARG A 107 -15.39 -7.52 -21.65
N GLU A 108 -16.61 -7.49 -21.13
CA GLU A 108 -16.90 -6.94 -19.78
C GLU A 108 -16.05 -7.61 -18.71
N LYS A 109 -16.02 -8.95 -18.71
CA LYS A 109 -15.31 -9.71 -17.69
C LYS A 109 -13.79 -9.52 -17.81
N LEU A 110 -13.26 -9.48 -19.04
CA LEU A 110 -11.84 -9.17 -19.25
C LEU A 110 -11.50 -7.76 -18.76
N LEU A 111 -12.32 -6.75 -19.06
CA LEU A 111 -12.12 -5.39 -18.57
C LEU A 111 -12.08 -5.36 -17.04
N LYS A 112 -13.06 -5.97 -16.37
CA LYS A 112 -13.11 -6.03 -14.90
C LYS A 112 -11.87 -6.70 -14.32
N GLN A 113 -11.41 -7.80 -14.93
CA GLN A 113 -10.18 -8.49 -14.49
C GLN A 113 -8.91 -7.66 -14.75
N ASN A 114 -8.83 -6.96 -15.88
CA ASN A 114 -7.73 -6.03 -16.17
C ASN A 114 -7.64 -4.91 -15.12
N LEU A 115 -8.79 -4.34 -14.76
CA LEU A 115 -8.88 -3.28 -13.77
C LEU A 115 -8.58 -3.77 -12.35
N ASP A 116 -9.08 -4.95 -11.97
CA ASP A 116 -8.75 -5.59 -10.69
C ASP A 116 -7.24 -5.89 -10.58
N LEU A 117 -6.61 -6.31 -11.70
CA LEU A 117 -5.18 -6.55 -11.76
C LEU A 117 -4.37 -5.28 -11.58
N LEU A 118 -4.81 -4.15 -12.14
CA LEU A 118 -4.19 -2.84 -11.92
C LEU A 118 -4.24 -2.42 -10.45
N VAL A 119 -5.40 -2.57 -9.80
CA VAL A 119 -5.52 -2.28 -8.36
C VAL A 119 -4.64 -3.22 -7.55
N THR A 120 -4.59 -4.51 -7.90
CA THR A 120 -3.74 -5.51 -7.24
C THR A 120 -2.26 -5.16 -7.37
N GLU A 121 -1.79 -4.81 -8.57
CA GLU A 121 -0.41 -4.40 -8.83
C GLU A 121 -0.02 -3.15 -8.02
N ALA A 122 -0.89 -2.14 -8.00
CA ALA A 122 -0.67 -0.94 -7.19
C ALA A 122 -0.68 -1.24 -5.68
N SER A 123 -1.57 -2.13 -5.22
CA SER A 123 -1.62 -2.58 -3.82
C SER A 123 -0.30 -3.23 -3.40
N ILE A 124 0.27 -4.10 -4.25
CA ILE A 124 1.59 -4.71 -4.02
C ILE A 124 2.69 -3.66 -3.97
N LYS A 125 2.67 -2.67 -4.88
CA LYS A 125 3.66 -1.58 -4.87
C LYS A 125 3.58 -0.74 -3.59
N VAL A 126 2.37 -0.42 -3.13
CA VAL A 126 2.14 0.28 -1.86
C VAL A 126 2.63 -0.55 -0.68
N GLU A 127 2.25 -1.83 -0.62
CA GLU A 127 2.66 -2.75 0.44
C GLU A 127 4.18 -2.86 0.55
N ASN A 128 4.86 -3.17 -0.56
CA ASN A 128 6.32 -3.28 -0.60
C ASN A 128 7.02 -1.97 -0.19
N HIS A 129 6.45 -0.83 -0.56
CA HIS A 129 7.01 0.47 -0.18
C HIS A 129 6.81 0.79 1.29
N ILE A 130 5.67 0.43 1.88
CA ILE A 130 5.44 0.53 3.33
C ILE A 130 6.42 -0.40 4.05
N GLU A 131 6.48 -1.68 3.70
CA GLU A 131 7.38 -2.65 4.33
C GLU A 131 8.83 -2.15 4.32
N LYS A 132 9.31 -1.70 3.15
CA LYS A 132 10.66 -1.15 3.01
C LYS A 132 10.88 0.10 3.86
N SER A 133 9.88 0.97 3.97
CA SER A 133 9.97 2.16 4.83
C SER A 133 10.04 1.78 6.31
N LEU A 134 9.26 0.79 6.74
CA LEU A 134 9.28 0.27 8.12
C LEU A 134 10.62 -0.39 8.47
N VAL A 135 11.17 -1.22 7.57
CA VAL A 135 12.51 -1.81 7.76
C VAL A 135 13.56 -0.72 7.91
N LYS A 136 13.56 0.29 7.03
CA LYS A 136 14.51 1.41 7.13
C LYS A 136 14.33 2.23 8.42
N ALA A 137 13.11 2.36 8.92
CA ALA A 137 12.85 3.07 10.18
C ALA A 137 13.44 2.29 11.37
N ILE A 138 13.34 0.97 11.36
CA ILE A 138 14.02 0.10 12.33
C ILE A 138 15.53 0.25 12.22
N ASP A 139 16.10 0.17 11.01
CA ASP A 139 17.55 0.26 10.80
C ASP A 139 18.12 1.59 11.35
N ARG A 140 17.45 2.72 11.04
CA ARG A 140 17.85 4.05 11.57
C ARG A 140 17.78 4.10 13.08
N GLU A 141 16.75 3.51 13.68
CA GLU A 141 16.58 3.51 15.14
C GLU A 141 17.63 2.62 15.83
N VAL A 142 17.95 1.45 15.27
CA VAL A 142 19.01 0.57 15.79
C VAL A 142 20.38 1.26 15.70
N GLU A 143 20.70 1.90 14.58
CA GLU A 143 21.93 2.68 14.40
C GLU A 143 22.01 3.82 15.43
N ARG A 144 20.91 4.55 15.62
CA ARG A 144 20.81 5.62 16.61
C ARG A 144 21.05 5.11 18.03
N GLN A 145 20.42 4.01 18.41
CA GLN A 145 20.59 3.42 19.74
C GLN A 145 22.00 2.90 19.96
N SER A 146 22.63 2.34 18.92
CA SER A 146 24.02 1.85 19.01
C SER A 146 24.97 3.01 19.31
N GLY A 147 24.75 4.17 18.66
CA GLY A 147 25.49 5.39 18.94
C GLY A 147 25.21 6.01 20.32
N ILE A 148 24.01 5.84 20.87
CA ILE A 148 23.67 6.34 22.22
C ILE A 148 24.26 5.45 23.32
N LEU A 149 24.17 4.13 23.15
CA LEU A 149 24.60 3.14 24.14
C LEU A 149 26.09 2.82 24.03
N GLY A 150 26.75 3.24 22.94
CA GLY A 150 28.17 3.00 22.70
C GLY A 150 28.50 1.52 22.45
N THR A 151 27.52 0.75 21.97
CA THR A 151 27.65 -0.69 21.71
C THR A 151 26.93 -1.07 20.42
N ASP A 152 27.44 -2.08 19.72
CA ASP A 152 26.85 -2.56 18.47
C ASP A 152 25.62 -3.41 18.79
N ILE A 153 24.43 -2.92 18.44
CA ILE A 153 23.18 -3.67 18.61
C ILE A 153 22.94 -4.53 17.38
N ASN A 154 22.90 -5.85 17.58
CA ASN A 154 22.70 -6.81 16.49
C ASN A 154 21.24 -7.26 16.37
N VAL A 155 20.46 -6.56 15.54
CA VAL A 155 19.09 -6.98 15.22
C VAL A 155 19.07 -7.84 13.96
N THR A 156 18.85 -9.14 14.13
CA THR A 156 18.72 -10.08 13.00
C THR A 156 17.51 -9.75 12.11
N ASP A 157 17.59 -10.02 10.80
CA ASP A 157 16.46 -9.91 9.85
C ASP A 157 15.17 -10.58 10.35
N LYS A 158 15.29 -11.70 11.08
CA LYS A 158 14.14 -12.40 11.67
C LYS A 158 13.42 -11.54 12.71
N LYS A 159 14.17 -10.83 13.56
CA LYS A 159 13.62 -9.88 14.55
C LYS A 159 13.00 -8.68 13.84
N ILE A 160 13.67 -8.12 12.83
CA ILE A 160 13.13 -7.01 12.01
C ILE A 160 11.79 -7.42 11.40
N LYS A 161 11.73 -8.56 10.70
CA LYS A 161 10.49 -9.07 10.10
C LYS A 161 9.40 -9.32 11.13
N ALA A 162 9.75 -9.78 12.33
CA ALA A 162 8.79 -9.98 13.42
C ALA A 162 8.22 -8.65 13.95
N VAL A 163 9.06 -7.61 14.10
CA VAL A 163 8.62 -6.27 14.50
C VAL A 163 7.75 -5.61 13.44
N VAL A 164 8.16 -5.69 12.17
CA VAL A 164 7.39 -5.14 11.04
C VAL A 164 6.03 -5.81 10.93
N ASN A 165 5.97 -7.14 11.02
CA ASN A 165 4.73 -7.90 10.82
C ASN A 165 4.01 -8.25 12.12
N SER A 166 4.37 -7.62 13.24
CA SER A 166 3.70 -7.87 14.52
C SER A 166 2.25 -7.42 14.45
N ASN A 167 1.38 -8.21 15.08
CA ASN A 167 -0.03 -7.88 15.19
C ASN A 167 -0.24 -6.69 16.14
N PHE A 168 -1.05 -5.71 15.73
CA PHE A 168 -1.51 -4.63 16.59
C PHE A 168 -3.05 -4.63 16.63
N LYS A 169 -3.64 -4.78 17.82
CA LYS A 169 -5.11 -4.83 18.00
C LYS A 169 -5.84 -5.89 17.14
N GLY A 170 -5.23 -7.05 16.96
CA GLY A 170 -5.84 -8.19 16.28
C GLY A 170 -5.55 -8.29 14.78
N VAL A 171 -4.92 -7.28 14.16
CA VAL A 171 -4.57 -7.30 12.73
C VAL A 171 -3.17 -6.76 12.45
N THR A 172 -2.57 -7.18 11.34
CA THR A 172 -1.33 -6.62 10.81
C THR A 172 -1.60 -5.34 10.00
N TRP A 173 -0.55 -4.56 9.74
CA TRP A 173 -0.66 -3.39 8.87
C TRP A 173 -0.98 -3.78 7.41
N SER A 174 -0.44 -4.90 6.92
CA SER A 174 -0.71 -5.41 5.58
C SER A 174 -2.20 -5.75 5.43
N GLU A 175 -2.79 -6.48 6.38
CA GLU A 175 -4.23 -6.78 6.35
C GLU A 175 -5.09 -5.51 6.26
N ARG A 176 -4.78 -4.46 7.04
CA ARG A 176 -5.47 -3.17 6.96
C ARG A 176 -5.36 -2.52 5.58
N LEU A 177 -4.15 -2.50 5.01
CA LEU A 177 -3.92 -1.96 3.66
C LEU A 177 -4.77 -2.70 2.62
N TRP A 178 -4.83 -4.03 2.69
CA TRP A 178 -5.58 -4.83 1.73
C TRP A 178 -7.10 -4.64 1.87
N ASP A 179 -7.60 -4.44 3.09
CA ASP A 179 -9.00 -4.07 3.36
C ASP A 179 -9.35 -2.68 2.78
N ASP A 180 -8.46 -1.69 2.95
CA ASP A 180 -8.63 -0.36 2.35
C ASP A 180 -8.63 -0.43 0.81
N MET A 181 -7.79 -1.29 0.23
CA MET A 181 -7.74 -1.52 -1.22
C MET A 181 -8.94 -2.32 -1.74
N ASP A 182 -9.63 -3.11 -0.90
CA ASP A 182 -10.89 -3.76 -1.28
C ASP A 182 -12.00 -2.74 -1.55
N LEU A 183 -12.01 -1.58 -0.86
CA LEU A 183 -12.92 -0.48 -1.19
C LEU A 183 -12.64 0.07 -2.59
N VAL A 184 -11.37 0.28 -2.93
CA VAL A 184 -10.97 0.74 -4.28
C VAL A 184 -11.41 -0.27 -5.34
N ARG A 185 -11.16 -1.57 -5.12
CA ARG A 185 -11.61 -2.63 -6.04
C ARG A 185 -13.12 -2.59 -6.28
N LYS A 186 -13.91 -2.49 -5.21
CA LYS A 186 -15.38 -2.41 -5.30
C LYS A 186 -15.84 -1.19 -6.10
N GLU A 187 -15.21 -0.03 -5.88
CA GLU A 187 -15.56 1.19 -6.61
C GLU A 187 -15.15 1.12 -8.09
N VAL A 188 -13.99 0.53 -8.39
CA VAL A 188 -13.55 0.30 -9.77
C VAL A 188 -14.51 -0.65 -10.49
N GLU A 189 -14.91 -1.75 -9.85
CA GLU A 189 -15.89 -2.68 -10.40
C GLU A 189 -17.25 -2.01 -10.63
N ARG A 190 -17.70 -1.17 -9.70
CA ARG A 190 -18.94 -0.40 -9.84
C ARG A 190 -18.87 0.55 -11.04
N VAL A 191 -17.77 1.29 -11.20
CA VAL A 191 -17.58 2.20 -12.34
C VAL A 191 -17.55 1.41 -13.65
N ALA A 192 -16.75 0.34 -13.72
CA ALA A 192 -16.66 -0.52 -14.89
C ALA A 192 -18.04 -1.11 -15.28
N THR A 193 -18.81 -1.56 -14.29
CA THR A 193 -20.17 -2.08 -14.49
C THR A 193 -21.10 -1.00 -15.04
N ASN A 194 -21.03 0.23 -14.57
CA ASN A 194 -21.87 1.31 -15.09
C ASN A 194 -21.45 1.73 -16.51
N VAL A 195 -20.15 1.82 -16.79
CA VAL A 195 -19.64 2.10 -18.14
C VAL A 195 -20.15 1.03 -19.12
N VAL A 196 -20.02 -0.24 -18.73
CA VAL A 196 -20.41 -1.38 -19.56
C VAL A 196 -21.92 -1.52 -19.72
N ASN A 197 -22.67 -1.55 -18.62
CA ASN A 197 -24.09 -1.89 -18.66
C ASN A 197 -24.99 -0.72 -19.04
N ARG A 198 -24.57 0.52 -18.73
CA ARG A 198 -25.37 1.72 -19.00
C ARG A 198 -24.84 2.53 -20.18
N GLY A 199 -23.74 2.11 -20.79
CA GLY A 199 -23.14 2.80 -21.92
C GLY A 199 -22.63 4.20 -21.62
N ARG A 200 -22.45 4.54 -20.33
CA ARG A 200 -22.09 5.88 -19.87
C ARG A 200 -20.61 6.13 -20.02
N HIS A 201 -20.23 7.38 -20.29
CA HIS A 201 -18.84 7.71 -20.51
C HIS A 201 -18.05 7.64 -19.19
N PRO A 202 -16.83 7.05 -19.15
CA PRO A 202 -16.05 6.91 -17.91
C PRO A 202 -15.85 8.21 -17.12
N ASN A 203 -15.67 9.35 -17.83
CA ASN A 203 -15.45 10.66 -17.20
C ASN A 203 -16.59 11.11 -16.26
N GLU A 204 -17.82 10.62 -16.46
CA GLU A 204 -18.95 10.95 -15.60
C GLU A 204 -18.76 10.47 -14.16
N TYR A 205 -17.92 9.45 -13.95
CA TYR A 205 -17.70 8.84 -12.65
C TYR A 205 -16.47 9.37 -11.91
N VAL A 206 -15.63 10.20 -12.55
CA VAL A 206 -14.34 10.62 -11.99
C VAL A 206 -14.48 11.35 -10.65
N ALA A 207 -15.43 12.27 -10.54
CA ALA A 207 -15.65 13.04 -9.31
C ALA A 207 -16.15 12.16 -8.15
N ASP A 208 -17.15 11.31 -8.41
CA ASP A 208 -17.70 10.37 -7.41
C ASP A 208 -16.67 9.33 -6.98
N PHE A 209 -15.91 8.78 -7.94
CA PHE A 209 -14.86 7.81 -7.67
C PHE A 209 -13.78 8.41 -6.75
N LYS A 210 -13.24 9.59 -7.09
CA LYS A 210 -12.28 10.31 -6.23
C LYS A 210 -12.83 10.59 -4.83
N LYS A 211 -14.11 10.96 -4.72
CA LYS A 211 -14.75 11.22 -3.42
C LYS A 211 -14.80 9.95 -2.56
N LYS A 212 -15.09 8.80 -3.16
CA LYS A 212 -15.24 7.52 -2.44
C LYS A 212 -13.92 6.84 -2.11
N THR A 213 -12.90 6.99 -2.96
CA THR A 213 -11.58 6.37 -2.77
C THR A 213 -10.51 7.34 -2.24
N GLY A 214 -10.86 8.60 -2.04
CA GLY A 214 -9.94 9.62 -1.53
C GLY A 214 -9.41 9.29 -0.13
N ALA A 215 -10.26 8.69 0.71
CA ALA A 215 -9.89 8.23 2.05
C ALA A 215 -8.77 7.18 2.00
N THR A 216 -8.79 6.24 1.06
CA THR A 216 -7.78 5.17 0.92
C THR A 216 -6.36 5.73 0.84
N THR A 217 -6.14 6.81 0.07
CA THR A 217 -4.81 7.43 -0.03
C THR A 217 -4.37 8.04 1.30
N HIS A 218 -5.29 8.69 1.99
CA HIS A 218 -5.05 9.27 3.31
C HIS A 218 -4.79 8.18 4.35
N ASP A 219 -5.57 7.10 4.32
CA ASP A 219 -5.47 5.98 5.24
C ASP A 219 -4.15 5.21 5.07
N ALA A 220 -3.68 5.01 3.84
CA ALA A 220 -2.36 4.43 3.57
C ALA A 220 -1.21 5.29 4.12
N LYS A 221 -1.30 6.63 3.99
CA LYS A 221 -0.30 7.55 4.57
C LYS A 221 -0.33 7.51 6.10
N ARG A 222 -1.52 7.57 6.69
CA ARG A 222 -1.69 7.46 8.15
C ARG A 222 -1.17 6.13 8.67
N LEU A 223 -1.44 5.05 7.96
CA LEU A 223 -0.95 3.71 8.29
C LEU A 223 0.58 3.69 8.30
N LEU A 224 1.22 4.22 7.25
CA LEU A 224 2.68 4.33 7.18
C LEU A 224 3.24 5.08 8.41
N VAL A 225 2.76 6.29 8.69
CA VAL A 225 3.27 7.11 9.82
C VAL A 225 3.07 6.40 11.16
N THR A 226 1.88 5.83 11.38
CA THR A 226 1.55 5.14 12.64
C THR A 226 2.40 3.90 12.84
N GLU A 227 2.61 3.11 11.78
CA GLU A 227 3.42 1.91 11.84
C GLU A 227 4.91 2.22 11.90
N SER A 228 5.40 3.30 11.26
CA SER A 228 6.78 3.81 11.40
C SER A 228 7.08 4.12 12.88
N ALA A 229 6.23 4.92 13.52
CA ALA A 229 6.37 5.25 14.94
C ALA A 229 6.34 4.01 15.84
N ARG A 230 5.47 3.04 15.52
CA ARG A 230 5.38 1.77 16.24
C ARG A 230 6.66 0.95 16.11
N VAL A 231 7.16 0.73 14.89
CA VAL A 231 8.35 -0.11 14.68
C VAL A 231 9.61 0.55 15.25
N GLN A 232 9.71 1.88 15.24
CA GLN A 232 10.77 2.62 15.93
C GLN A 232 10.70 2.39 17.44
N THR A 233 9.51 2.50 18.04
CA THR A 233 9.32 2.26 19.48
C THR A 233 9.71 0.84 19.88
N GLU A 234 9.33 -0.16 19.07
CA GLU A 234 9.71 -1.55 19.30
C GLU A 234 11.22 -1.78 19.08
N ALA A 235 11.83 -1.15 18.08
CA ALA A 235 13.27 -1.21 17.86
C ALA A 235 14.06 -0.60 19.03
N GLN A 236 13.62 0.56 19.52
CA GLN A 236 14.17 1.21 20.70
C GLN A 236 14.09 0.29 21.93
N LYS A 237 12.93 -0.34 22.15
CA LYS A 237 12.74 -1.32 23.24
C LYS A 237 13.67 -2.52 23.10
N LEU A 238 13.85 -3.07 21.90
CA LEU A 238 14.78 -4.18 21.66
C LEU A 238 16.21 -3.80 22.04
N SER A 239 16.65 -2.61 21.66
CA SER A 239 17.96 -2.07 22.01
C SER A 239 18.16 -1.92 23.53
N TYR A 240 17.13 -1.49 24.25
CA TYR A 240 17.18 -1.38 25.71
C TYR A 240 17.21 -2.73 26.40
N LEU A 241 16.42 -3.71 25.96
CA LEU A 241 16.45 -5.05 26.53
C LEU A 241 17.81 -5.74 26.33
N GLU A 242 18.47 -5.49 25.19
CA GLU A 242 19.79 -6.05 24.90
C GLU A 242 20.90 -5.48 25.80
N THR A 243 20.74 -4.24 26.26
CA THR A 243 21.77 -3.51 27.02
C THR A 243 21.51 -3.37 28.52
N LEU A 244 20.26 -3.16 28.92
CA LEU A 244 19.83 -2.95 30.31
C LEU A 244 19.31 -4.23 30.99
N GLY A 245 18.98 -5.27 30.22
CA GLY A 245 18.34 -6.49 30.72
C GLY A 245 16.85 -6.33 31.01
N GLU A 246 16.19 -7.39 31.49
CA GLU A 246 14.72 -7.41 31.70
C GLU A 246 14.25 -6.45 32.81
N ASP A 247 15.12 -6.12 33.77
CA ASP A 247 14.83 -5.23 34.90
C ASP A 247 15.16 -3.74 34.60
N GLY A 248 15.52 -3.42 33.35
CA GLY A 248 15.89 -2.06 32.95
C GLY A 248 14.70 -1.11 32.88
N GLU A 249 14.85 0.10 33.45
CA GLU A 249 13.86 1.18 33.36
C GLU A 249 14.25 2.20 32.27
N TYR A 250 13.26 2.70 31.52
CA TYR A 250 13.46 3.77 30.54
C TYR A 250 12.22 4.67 30.45
N GLU A 251 12.42 5.94 30.11
CA GLU A 251 11.35 6.89 29.86
C GLU A 251 11.10 7.03 28.35
N PHE A 252 9.82 7.00 27.95
CA PHE A 252 9.41 7.11 26.55
C PHE A 252 8.86 8.51 26.25
N VAL A 253 9.50 9.22 25.32
CA VAL A 253 9.06 10.54 24.86
C VAL A 253 8.21 10.38 23.61
N ALA A 254 6.94 10.77 23.69
CA ALA A 254 6.00 10.71 22.58
C ALA A 254 5.53 12.10 22.16
N LYS A 255 5.42 12.34 20.84
CA LYS A 255 4.74 13.51 20.28
C LYS A 255 3.34 13.11 19.83
N ARG A 256 2.34 13.91 20.19
CA ARG A 256 0.99 13.78 19.64
C ARG A 256 0.92 14.57 18.34
N ASP A 257 0.41 13.96 17.28
CA ASP A 257 0.12 14.68 16.04
C ASP A 257 -0.88 15.82 16.28
N GLU A 258 -0.65 16.94 15.60
CA GLU A 258 -1.59 18.05 15.54
C GLU A 258 -2.78 17.64 14.66
N LYS A 259 -4.00 17.99 15.09
CA LYS A 259 -5.24 17.63 14.39
C LYS A 259 -5.41 18.36 13.06
#